data_AF-A0A1Y3NB75-F1
#
_entry.id   AF-A0A1Y3NB75-F1
#
_cell.length_a   1.000
_cell.length_b   1.000
_cell.length_c   1.000
_cell.angle_alpha   90.00
_cell.angle_beta   90.00
_cell.angle_gamma   90.00
#
_symmetry.space_group_name_H-M   'P 1'
#
loop_
_entity.id
_entity.type
_entity.pdbx_description
1 polymer ?
#
loop_
_entity_poly.entity_id
_entity_poly.type
_entity_poly.pdbx_seq_one_letter_code
_entity_poly.pdbx_strand_id
1 'polypeptide(L)'
;YNPICSPSCNNGGTCTTDEICNCQGTKFTGKLCDEYYPYKNNKLVIAFFATLNSLIIIIIFIIGYYIYWYMEEPIIKTGKINNSKAVTVDKIINVVGGIAITQCVIMIIGLFNNSYYITDKYTNTNKVYYKCQYPNIEIINDFIKIVTLSFSCVLAYTTKSISNNYKEKLSASVYVYIITTFIKYIFSSYSKSIPFSTEIEEIKMEKYGLRY
;
A
#
# COMPACT_ATOMS: atom_id res chain seq x y z
N TYR A 1 36.67 28.53 -27.85
CA TYR A 1 36.76 27.10 -28.22
C TYR A 1 35.43 26.48 -27.88
N ASN A 2 34.75 25.85 -28.85
CA ASN A 2 33.51 25.12 -28.59
C ASN A 2 33.84 23.62 -28.51
N PRO A 3 33.69 22.99 -27.33
CA PRO A 3 33.98 21.57 -27.18
C PRO A 3 32.99 20.73 -28.02
N ILE A 4 33.48 19.64 -28.60
CA ILE A 4 32.68 18.71 -29.40
C ILE A 4 32.83 17.32 -28.77
N CYS A 5 31.74 16.80 -28.21
CA CYS A 5 31.73 15.50 -27.55
C CYS A 5 31.70 14.38 -28.59
N SER A 6 32.54 13.36 -28.40
CA SER A 6 32.52 12.12 -29.19
C SER A 6 32.52 10.91 -28.25
N PRO A 7 31.37 10.25 -28.00
CA PRO A 7 30.09 10.38 -28.70
C PRO A 7 29.26 11.62 -28.31
N SER A 8 28.29 11.99 -29.15
CA SER A 8 27.39 13.12 -28.89
C SER A 8 26.52 12.89 -27.65
N CYS A 9 26.25 13.96 -26.90
CA CYS A 9 25.36 13.93 -25.74
C CYS A 9 23.93 13.50 -26.10
N ASN A 10 23.32 12.65 -25.29
CA ASN A 10 21.95 12.19 -25.48
C ASN A 10 20.93 13.14 -24.82
N ASN A 11 19.66 13.01 -25.22
CA ASN A 11 18.49 13.61 -24.56
C ASN A 11 18.56 15.14 -24.32
N GLY A 12 19.27 15.88 -25.17
CA GLY A 12 19.37 17.34 -25.08
C GLY A 12 20.45 17.86 -24.12
N GLY A 13 21.38 17.01 -23.67
CA GLY A 13 22.56 17.45 -22.92
C GLY A 13 23.48 18.36 -23.75
N THR A 14 24.18 19.28 -23.08
CA THR A 14 25.15 20.20 -23.72
C THR A 14 26.57 19.76 -23.44
N CYS A 15 27.46 19.79 -24.44
CA CYS A 15 28.84 19.37 -24.25
C CYS A 15 29.63 20.42 -23.46
N THR A 16 30.23 20.05 -22.32
CA THR A 16 31.08 20.96 -21.52
C THR A 16 32.56 20.68 -21.67
N THR A 17 32.95 19.42 -21.91
CA THR A 17 34.31 19.00 -22.26
C THR A 17 34.24 17.90 -23.31
N ASP A 18 35.36 17.52 -23.93
CA ASP A 18 35.39 16.56 -25.05
C ASP A 18 34.76 15.18 -24.75
N GLU A 19 34.52 14.85 -23.47
CA GLU A 19 33.90 13.59 -23.03
C GLU A 19 32.80 13.74 -21.95
N ILE A 20 32.47 14.97 -21.52
CA ILE A 20 31.49 15.18 -20.44
C ILE A 20 30.33 16.05 -20.94
N CYS A 21 29.13 15.50 -20.81
CA CYS A 21 27.88 16.20 -21.09
C CYS A 21 27.34 16.84 -19.82
N ASN A 22 26.91 18.10 -19.91
CA ASN A 22 26.07 18.75 -18.93
C ASN A 22 24.60 18.39 -19.20
N CYS A 23 24.05 17.60 -18.28
CA CYS A 23 22.66 17.14 -18.30
C CYS A 23 21.71 18.06 -17.53
N GLN A 24 22.16 19.25 -17.07
CA GLN A 24 21.31 20.23 -16.41
C GLN A 24 20.14 20.63 -17.33
N GLY A 25 18.93 20.65 -16.77
CA GLY A 25 17.70 20.90 -17.53
C GLY A 25 17.15 19.66 -18.25
N THR A 26 17.83 18.51 -18.16
CA THR A 26 17.31 17.23 -18.66
C THR A 26 16.86 16.34 -17.48
N LYS A 27 16.01 15.34 -17.77
CA LYS A 27 15.59 14.33 -16.79
C LYS A 27 16.64 13.21 -16.59
N PHE A 28 17.84 13.39 -17.13
CA PHE A 28 18.88 12.38 -17.23
C PHE A 28 20.17 12.81 -16.49
N THR A 29 21.00 11.83 -16.18
CA THR A 29 22.29 11.92 -15.53
C THR A 29 23.30 11.01 -16.26
N GLY A 30 24.48 10.82 -15.69
CA GLY A 30 25.56 10.05 -16.30
C GLY A 30 26.42 10.90 -17.25
N LYS A 31 27.50 10.30 -17.77
CA LYS A 31 28.48 11.03 -18.59
C LYS A 31 27.91 11.55 -19.91
N LEU A 32 26.94 10.82 -20.48
CA LEU A 32 26.32 11.12 -21.78
C LEU A 32 24.84 11.52 -21.68
N CYS A 33 24.33 11.79 -20.48
CA CYS A 33 22.91 12.08 -20.24
C CYS A 33 21.95 10.98 -20.70
N ASP A 34 22.38 9.73 -20.54
CA ASP A 34 21.67 8.50 -20.91
C ASP A 34 21.17 7.70 -19.71
N GLU A 35 21.62 8.04 -18.50
CA GLU A 35 21.18 7.41 -17.27
C GLU A 35 19.99 8.19 -16.66
N TYR A 36 19.07 7.51 -15.99
CA TYR A 36 18.04 8.19 -15.19
C TYR A 36 18.57 8.46 -13.79
N TYR A 37 18.13 9.57 -13.17
CA TYR A 37 18.44 9.83 -11.76
C TYR A 37 17.98 8.67 -10.88
N PRO A 38 18.84 8.14 -9.98
CA PRO A 38 18.43 7.11 -9.06
C PRO A 38 17.32 7.66 -8.16
N TYR A 39 16.18 6.95 -8.09
CA TYR A 39 15.06 7.36 -7.26
C TYR A 39 15.49 7.39 -5.80
N LYS A 40 15.54 8.60 -5.23
CA LYS A 40 15.87 8.78 -3.82
C LYS A 40 14.62 8.50 -3.01
N ASN A 41 14.54 7.29 -2.44
CA ASN A 41 13.49 6.91 -1.51
C ASN A 41 13.34 8.00 -0.42
N ASN A 42 12.18 8.65 -0.39
CA ASN A 42 11.90 9.64 0.63
C ASN A 42 11.55 8.91 1.93
N LYS A 43 12.52 8.83 2.84
CA LYS A 43 12.38 8.19 4.17
C LYS A 43 11.14 8.72 4.92
N LEU A 44 10.77 9.98 4.71
CA LEU A 44 9.61 10.61 5.34
C LEU A 44 8.29 10.00 4.86
N VAL A 45 8.16 9.70 3.56
CA VAL A 45 6.94 9.12 2.99
C VAL A 45 6.74 7.71 3.54
N ILE A 46 7.80 6.90 3.60
CA ILE A 46 7.75 5.55 4.15
C ILE A 46 7.39 5.59 5.64
N ALA A 47 8.04 6.48 6.42
CA ALA A 47 7.76 6.63 7.84
C ALA A 47 6.32 7.10 8.11
N PHE A 48 5.77 7.98 7.27
CA PHE A 48 4.39 8.44 7.37
C PHE A 48 3.40 7.28 7.20
N PHE A 49 3.55 6.47 6.14
CA PHE A 49 2.67 5.33 5.90
C PHE A 49 2.80 4.25 6.98
N ALA A 50 4.02 4.02 7.50
CA ALA A 50 4.22 3.10 8.62
C ALA A 50 3.48 3.58 9.88
N THR A 51 3.61 4.87 10.22
CA THR A 51 2.92 5.47 11.38
C THR A 51 1.40 5.36 11.25
N LEU A 52 0.86 5.64 10.06
CA LEU A 52 -0.58 5.60 9.82
C LEU A 52 -1.17 4.19 9.96
N ASN A 53 -0.45 3.15 9.50
CA ASN A 53 -0.87 1.76 9.70
C ASN A 53 -0.85 1.35 11.17
N SER A 54 0.19 1.74 11.92
CA SER A 54 0.27 1.45 13.35
C SER A 54 -0.89 2.07 14.14
N LEU A 55 -1.30 3.30 13.80
CA LEU A 55 -2.46 3.95 14.42
C LEU A 55 -3.77 3.20 14.16
N ILE A 56 -3.98 2.73 12.93
CA ILE A 56 -5.18 1.95 12.58
C ILE A 56 -5.25 0.66 13.41
N ILE A 57 -4.13 -0.02 13.61
CA ILE A 57 -4.05 -1.24 14.43
C ILE A 57 -4.45 -0.93 15.88
N ILE A 58 -3.94 0.14 16.47
CA ILE A 58 -4.29 0.56 17.84
C ILE A 58 -5.79 0.82 17.97
N ILE A 59 -6.39 1.50 16.98
CA ILE A 59 -7.85 1.77 16.97
C ILE A 59 -8.65 0.47 16.94
N ILE A 60 -8.24 -0.53 16.16
CA ILE A 60 -8.90 -1.84 16.11
C ILE A 60 -8.85 -2.52 17.47
N PHE A 61 -7.72 -2.49 18.17
CA PHE A 61 -7.59 -3.04 19.53
C PHE A 61 -8.49 -2.31 20.52
N ILE A 62 -8.57 -0.98 20.47
CA ILE A 62 -9.45 -0.17 21.33
C ILE A 62 -10.92 -0.57 21.11
N ILE A 63 -11.37 -0.68 19.86
CA ILE A 63 -12.75 -1.09 19.53
C ILE A 63 -13.01 -2.51 20.04
N GLY A 64 -12.07 -3.44 19.82
CA GLY A 64 -12.18 -4.82 20.33
C GLY A 64 -12.29 -4.86 21.86
N TYR A 65 -11.50 -4.06 22.56
CA TYR A 65 -11.54 -3.91 24.01
C TYR A 65 -12.90 -3.36 24.49
N TYR A 66 -13.42 -2.31 23.85
CA TYR A 66 -14.75 -1.78 24.18
C TYR A 66 -15.86 -2.81 23.97
N ILE A 67 -15.84 -3.56 22.86
CA ILE A 67 -16.83 -4.62 22.60
C ILE A 67 -16.75 -5.70 23.68
N TYR A 68 -15.53 -6.13 24.03
CA TYR A 68 -15.30 -7.10 25.11
C TYR A 68 -15.87 -6.60 26.44
N TRP A 69 -15.58 -5.33 26.81
CA TRP A 69 -16.08 -4.73 28.04
C TRP A 69 -17.61 -4.64 28.06
N TYR A 70 -18.23 -4.21 26.95
CA TYR A 70 -19.70 -4.07 26.85
C TYR A 70 -20.45 -5.40 26.93
N MET A 71 -19.79 -6.54 26.69
CA MET A 71 -20.42 -7.85 26.77
C MET A 71 -20.68 -8.35 28.19
N GLU A 72 -20.08 -7.71 29.21
CA GLU A 72 -20.24 -8.13 30.60
C GLU A 72 -21.59 -7.68 31.21
N GLU A 73 -22.28 -6.74 30.55
CA GLU A 73 -23.58 -6.21 30.99
C GLU A 73 -24.71 -7.28 30.93
N PRO A 74 -25.46 -7.50 32.04
CA PRO A 74 -26.39 -8.62 32.20
C PRO A 74 -27.66 -8.56 31.33
N ILE A 75 -27.88 -7.47 30.58
CA ILE A 75 -29.08 -7.28 29.74
C ILE A 75 -29.22 -8.38 28.66
N ILE A 76 -28.11 -9.03 28.28
CA ILE A 76 -28.10 -10.13 27.29
C ILE A 76 -28.34 -11.52 27.94
N LYS A 77 -28.17 -11.67 29.26
CA LYS A 77 -28.33 -12.97 29.97
C LYS A 77 -29.79 -13.38 30.22
N THR A 78 -30.76 -12.51 29.94
CA THR A 78 -32.18 -12.77 30.24
C THR A 78 -32.91 -13.60 29.17
N GLY A 79 -32.30 -13.82 28.00
CA GLY A 79 -32.83 -14.69 26.94
C GLY A 79 -32.55 -16.18 27.17
N LYS A 80 -33.03 -16.75 28.28
CA LYS A 80 -32.91 -18.18 28.59
C LYS A 80 -33.88 -19.01 27.71
N ILE A 81 -33.61 -19.11 26.42
CA ILE A 81 -34.28 -20.06 25.54
C ILE A 81 -33.56 -21.39 25.70
N ASN A 82 -34.14 -22.27 26.52
CA ASN A 82 -33.66 -23.62 26.74
C ASN A 82 -33.51 -24.34 25.38
N ASN A 83 -32.31 -24.86 25.11
CA ASN A 83 -31.97 -25.79 24.01
C ASN A 83 -31.52 -25.26 22.65
N SER A 84 -31.31 -23.96 22.44
CA SER A 84 -30.58 -23.53 21.23
C SER A 84 -29.07 -23.69 21.43
N LYS A 85 -28.41 -24.49 20.57
CA LYS A 85 -26.95 -24.47 20.35
C LYS A 85 -26.56 -23.11 19.75
N ALA A 86 -26.79 -22.03 20.48
CA ALA A 86 -26.35 -20.71 20.11
C ALA A 86 -24.83 -20.74 20.06
N VAL A 87 -24.29 -20.54 18.87
CA VAL A 87 -22.87 -20.23 18.69
C VAL A 87 -22.58 -19.06 19.62
N THR A 88 -21.85 -19.31 20.70
CA THR A 88 -21.55 -18.30 21.71
C THR A 88 -20.77 -17.17 21.06
N VAL A 89 -21.19 -15.94 21.33
CA VAL A 89 -20.60 -14.72 20.78
C VAL A 89 -19.07 -14.70 20.98
N ASP A 90 -18.57 -15.29 22.06
CA ASP A 90 -17.15 -15.49 22.37
C ASP A 90 -16.39 -16.22 21.25
N LYS A 91 -17.01 -17.20 20.60
CA LYS A 91 -16.39 -17.92 19.47
C LYS A 91 -16.25 -17.03 18.25
N ILE A 92 -17.23 -16.15 18.00
CA ILE A 92 -17.19 -15.21 16.88
C ILE A 92 -16.09 -14.18 17.12
N ILE A 93 -15.98 -13.65 18.33
CA ILE A 93 -14.94 -12.68 18.70
C ILE A 93 -13.54 -13.29 18.57
N ASN A 94 -13.34 -14.52 19.04
CA ASN A 94 -12.05 -15.20 18.89
C ASN A 94 -11.67 -15.44 17.42
N VAL A 95 -12.64 -15.76 16.56
CA VAL A 95 -12.40 -15.92 15.11
C VAL A 95 -12.03 -14.58 14.46
N VAL A 96 -12.77 -13.52 14.75
CA VAL A 96 -12.49 -12.18 14.18
C VAL A 96 -11.15 -11.64 14.68
N GLY A 97 -10.86 -11.77 15.97
CA GLY A 97 -9.58 -11.39 16.57
C GLY A 97 -8.41 -12.16 15.98
N GLY A 98 -8.56 -13.48 15.79
CA GLY A 98 -7.55 -14.32 15.14
C GLY A 98 -7.22 -13.85 13.73
N ILE A 99 -8.24 -13.54 12.91
CA ILE A 99 -8.04 -13.01 11.56
C ILE A 99 -7.26 -11.70 11.59
N ALA A 100 -7.63 -10.77 12.50
CA ALA A 100 -6.95 -9.48 12.64
C ALA A 100 -5.48 -9.63 13.05
N ILE A 101 -5.19 -10.51 14.02
CA ILE A 101 -3.82 -10.81 14.46
C ILE A 101 -3.00 -11.40 13.30
N THR A 102 -3.57 -12.34 12.56
CA THR A 102 -2.88 -12.99 11.42
C THR A 102 -2.50 -11.96 10.34
N GLN A 103 -3.41 -11.02 10.04
CA GLN A 103 -3.14 -9.91 9.11
C GLN A 103 -2.04 -8.96 9.62
N CYS A 104 -2.00 -8.68 10.93
CA CYS A 104 -0.92 -7.89 11.53
C CYS A 104 0.43 -8.58 11.39
N VAL A 105 0.50 -9.89 11.66
CA VAL A 105 1.74 -10.67 11.54
C VAL A 105 2.26 -10.66 10.11
N ILE A 106 1.39 -10.84 9.11
CA ILE A 106 1.77 -10.80 7.69
C ILE A 106 2.32 -9.42 7.29
N MET A 107 1.69 -8.33 7.75
CA MET A 107 2.20 -6.98 7.51
C MET A 107 3.58 -6.77 8.15
N ILE A 108 3.77 -7.23 9.39
CA ILE A 108 5.05 -7.13 10.09
C ILE A 108 6.14 -7.92 9.34
N ILE A 109 5.85 -9.14 8.91
CA ILE A 109 6.76 -9.96 8.09
C ILE A 109 7.08 -9.25 6.77
N GLY A 110 6.07 -8.65 6.13
CA GLY A 110 6.25 -7.86 4.91
C GLY A 110 7.16 -6.64 5.11
N LEU A 111 7.08 -5.97 6.26
CA LEU A 111 7.95 -4.84 6.61
C LEU A 111 9.42 -5.28 6.78
N PHE A 112 9.66 -6.42 7.42
CA PHE A 112 11.02 -6.94 7.63
C PHE A 112 11.64 -7.51 6.36
N ASN A 113 10.83 -8.15 5.50
CA ASN A 113 11.31 -8.81 4.28
C ASN A 113 11.35 -7.91 3.05
N ASN A 114 10.82 -6.67 3.12
CA ASN A 114 10.86 -5.72 2.01
C ASN A 114 12.24 -5.06 1.87
N SER A 115 13.23 -5.86 1.50
CA SER A 115 14.37 -5.35 0.75
C SER A 115 13.92 -5.18 -0.70
N TYR A 116 13.53 -3.97 -1.05
CA TYR A 116 13.30 -3.60 -2.44
C TYR A 116 14.64 -3.63 -3.17
N TYR A 117 14.75 -4.46 -4.20
CA TYR A 117 15.91 -4.45 -5.09
C TYR A 117 15.51 -3.74 -6.38
N ILE A 118 16.32 -2.77 -6.77
CA ILE A 118 16.21 -2.13 -8.07
C ILE A 118 16.98 -3.02 -9.03
N THR A 119 16.31 -3.54 -10.07
CA THR A 119 16.96 -4.32 -11.12
C THR A 119 16.95 -3.56 -12.43
N ASP A 120 18.09 -3.57 -13.11
CA ASP A 120 18.26 -2.95 -14.41
C ASP A 120 17.60 -3.82 -15.49
N LYS A 121 16.75 -3.22 -16.32
CA LYS A 121 16.21 -3.87 -17.51
C LYS A 121 16.54 -3.08 -18.76
N TYR A 122 16.78 -3.80 -19.84
CA TYR A 122 17.05 -3.23 -21.16
C TYR A 122 15.81 -3.31 -22.03
N THR A 123 15.49 -2.24 -22.76
CA THR A 123 14.52 -2.27 -23.84
C THR A 123 15.11 -2.91 -25.11
N ASN A 124 14.28 -3.22 -26.10
CA ASN A 124 14.73 -3.63 -27.44
C ASN A 124 15.61 -2.59 -28.17
N THR A 125 15.66 -1.36 -27.64
CA THR A 125 16.52 -0.27 -28.13
C THR A 125 17.78 -0.08 -27.28
N ASN A 126 18.16 -1.08 -26.46
CA ASN A 126 19.28 -1.03 -25.52
C ASN A 126 19.22 0.12 -24.51
N LYS A 127 18.03 0.65 -24.22
CA LYS A 127 17.86 1.67 -23.17
C LYS A 127 17.70 0.98 -21.82
N VAL A 128 18.51 1.38 -20.84
CA VAL A 128 18.41 0.89 -19.47
C VAL A 128 17.29 1.63 -18.76
N TYR A 129 16.41 0.89 -18.09
CA TYR A 129 15.44 1.44 -17.16
C TYR A 129 15.45 0.65 -15.86
N TYR A 130 15.30 1.38 -14.76
CA TYR A 130 15.22 0.80 -13.43
C TYR A 130 13.80 0.29 -13.20
N LYS A 131 13.64 -1.02 -13.07
CA LYS A 131 12.36 -1.61 -12.66
C LYS A 131 12.46 -1.99 -11.19
N CYS A 132 11.58 -1.42 -10.36
CA CYS A 132 11.38 -1.91 -9.00
C CYS A 132 10.88 -3.35 -9.09
N GLN A 133 11.70 -4.30 -8.64
CA GLN A 133 11.26 -5.68 -8.54
C GLN A 133 10.62 -5.87 -7.18
N TYR A 134 9.29 -5.88 -7.17
CA TYR A 134 8.53 -6.18 -5.96
C TYR A 134 8.76 -7.64 -5.55
N PRO A 135 9.00 -7.92 -4.26
CA PRO A 135 9.18 -9.29 -3.80
C PRO A 135 7.88 -10.07 -3.99
N ASN A 136 7.99 -11.37 -4.25
CA ASN A 136 6.85 -12.29 -4.44
C ASN A 136 5.86 -12.28 -3.25
N ILE A 137 6.27 -11.77 -2.10
CA ILE A 137 5.43 -11.55 -0.90
C ILE A 137 4.21 -10.65 -1.21
N GLU A 138 4.31 -9.71 -2.16
CA GLU A 138 3.18 -8.85 -2.50
C GLU A 138 2.02 -9.65 -3.13
N ILE A 139 2.35 -10.61 -4.01
CA ILE A 139 1.36 -11.51 -4.64
C ILE A 139 0.68 -12.36 -3.57
N ILE A 140 1.44 -12.88 -2.60
CA ILE A 140 0.92 -13.68 -1.49
C ILE A 140 0.00 -12.82 -0.60
N ASN A 141 0.38 -11.59 -0.29
CA ASN A 141 -0.43 -10.67 0.50
C ASN A 141 -1.78 -10.38 -0.19
N ASP A 142 -1.77 -10.15 -1.50
CA ASP A 142 -2.99 -9.93 -2.26
C ASP A 142 -3.89 -11.18 -2.29
N PHE A 143 -3.30 -12.37 -2.41
CA PHE A 143 -4.05 -13.63 -2.29
C PHE A 143 -4.70 -13.79 -0.91
N ILE A 144 -3.97 -13.51 0.18
CA ILE A 144 -4.49 -13.62 1.55
C ILE A 144 -5.64 -12.62 1.80
N LYS A 145 -5.57 -11.41 1.21
CA LYS A 145 -6.68 -10.45 1.27
C LYS A 145 -7.95 -11.01 0.62
N ILE A 146 -7.83 -11.65 -0.55
CA ILE A 146 -8.96 -12.27 -1.26
C ILE A 146 -9.58 -13.39 -0.41
N VAL A 147 -8.76 -14.25 0.20
CA VAL A 147 -9.24 -15.32 1.09
C VAL A 147 -9.97 -14.75 2.30
N THR A 148 -9.40 -13.72 2.93
CA THR A 148 -10.01 -13.05 4.10
C THR A 148 -11.35 -12.41 3.75
N LEU A 149 -11.44 -11.79 2.58
CA LEU A 149 -12.68 -11.18 2.08
C LEU A 149 -13.75 -12.24 1.77
N SER A 150 -13.34 -13.35 1.16
CA SER A 150 -14.22 -14.50 0.90
C SER A 150 -14.78 -15.09 2.19
N PHE A 151 -13.93 -15.26 3.22
CA PHE A 151 -14.34 -15.76 4.52
C PHE A 151 -15.32 -14.80 5.22
N SER A 152 -15.06 -13.49 5.10
CA SER A 152 -15.93 -12.43 5.63
C SER A 152 -17.31 -12.45 4.98
N CYS A 153 -17.38 -12.67 3.66
CA CYS A 153 -18.64 -12.85 2.94
C CYS A 153 -19.43 -14.08 3.42
N VAL A 154 -18.75 -15.21 3.65
CA VAL A 154 -19.39 -16.43 4.19
C VAL A 154 -19.91 -16.20 5.60
N LEU A 155 -19.14 -15.52 6.45
CA LEU A 155 -19.59 -15.14 7.80
C LEU A 155 -20.81 -14.20 7.75
N ALA A 156 -20.79 -13.16 6.91
CA ALA A 156 -21.97 -12.33 6.69
C ALA A 156 -23.19 -13.13 6.22
N TYR A 157 -22.99 -14.06 5.29
CA TYR A 157 -24.08 -14.88 4.79
C TYR A 157 -24.66 -15.81 5.88
N THR A 158 -23.80 -16.48 6.65
CA THR A 158 -24.24 -17.36 7.75
C THR A 158 -24.96 -16.59 8.85
N THR A 159 -24.51 -15.37 9.16
CA THR A 159 -25.17 -14.50 10.16
C THR A 159 -26.53 -13.97 9.70
N LYS A 160 -26.78 -13.85 8.39
CA LYS A 160 -28.10 -13.50 7.85
C LYS A 160 -29.19 -14.51 8.22
N SER A 161 -28.82 -15.75 8.52
CA SER A 161 -29.75 -16.80 8.94
C SER A 161 -30.14 -16.72 10.43
N ILE A 162 -29.51 -15.86 11.21
CA ILE A 162 -29.83 -15.66 12.63
C ILE A 162 -31.05 -14.73 12.75
N SER A 163 -31.94 -15.06 13.69
CA SER A 163 -33.17 -14.36 14.13
C SER A 163 -33.37 -12.92 13.60
N ASN A 164 -34.58 -12.64 13.09
CA ASN A 164 -34.97 -11.36 12.47
C ASN A 164 -34.64 -10.10 13.32
N ASN A 165 -34.50 -10.24 14.64
CA ASN A 165 -34.22 -9.12 15.54
C ASN A 165 -32.77 -8.62 15.51
N TYR A 166 -31.82 -9.38 14.94
CA TYR A 166 -30.39 -9.04 14.89
C TYR A 166 -29.85 -8.82 13.46
N LYS A 167 -30.71 -8.93 12.44
CA LYS A 167 -30.32 -8.93 11.03
C LYS A 167 -29.60 -7.66 10.56
N GLU A 168 -29.95 -6.49 11.07
CA GLU A 168 -29.51 -5.23 10.45
C GLU A 168 -28.15 -4.72 10.94
N LYS A 169 -27.80 -4.92 12.21
CA LYS A 169 -26.59 -4.32 12.79
C LYS A 169 -25.31 -5.03 12.39
N LEU A 170 -25.35 -6.36 12.21
CA LEU A 170 -24.15 -7.14 11.92
C LEU A 170 -23.81 -7.17 10.42
N SER A 171 -24.82 -7.09 9.54
CA SER A 171 -24.58 -7.09 8.10
C SER A 171 -23.95 -5.78 7.60
N ALA A 172 -24.26 -4.66 8.26
CA ALA A 172 -23.76 -3.34 7.86
C ALA A 172 -22.22 -3.23 7.92
N SER A 173 -21.59 -3.79 8.96
CA SER A 173 -20.12 -3.73 9.09
C SER A 173 -19.41 -4.53 7.99
N VAL A 174 -19.98 -5.67 7.59
CA VAL A 174 -19.40 -6.50 6.53
C VAL A 174 -19.55 -5.84 5.16
N TYR A 175 -20.68 -5.19 4.86
CA TYR A 175 -20.84 -4.44 3.62
C TYR A 175 -19.88 -3.24 3.54
N VAL A 176 -19.71 -2.50 4.64
CA VAL A 176 -18.74 -1.39 4.70
C VAL A 176 -17.31 -1.89 4.48
N TYR A 177 -16.95 -3.05 5.05
CA TYR A 177 -15.63 -3.65 4.84
C TYR A 177 -15.40 -4.12 3.40
N ILE A 178 -16.39 -4.75 2.77
CA ILE A 178 -16.31 -5.18 1.37
C ILE A 178 -16.14 -3.96 0.45
N ILE A 179 -16.95 -2.92 0.64
CA ILE A 179 -16.91 -1.68 -0.17
C ILE A 179 -15.57 -0.96 0.00
N THR A 180 -15.09 -0.80 1.23
CA THR A 180 -13.79 -0.13 1.49
C THR A 180 -12.60 -0.92 0.95
N THR A 181 -12.64 -2.26 1.00
CA THR A 181 -11.60 -3.11 0.41
C THR A 181 -11.62 -3.02 -1.12
N PHE A 182 -12.80 -2.99 -1.73
CA PHE A 182 -12.95 -2.81 -3.18
C PHE A 182 -12.41 -1.46 -3.64
N ILE A 183 -12.72 -0.37 -2.93
CA ILE A 183 -12.19 0.97 -3.22
C ILE A 183 -10.66 0.98 -3.09
N LYS A 184 -10.08 0.37 -2.05
CA LYS A 184 -8.62 0.24 -1.91
C LYS A 184 -7.99 -0.53 -3.06
N TYR A 185 -8.61 -1.61 -3.51
CA TYR A 185 -8.12 -2.39 -4.65
C TYR A 185 -8.11 -1.54 -5.93
N ILE A 186 -9.19 -0.81 -6.21
CA ILE A 186 -9.26 0.12 -7.33
C ILE A 186 -8.12 1.16 -7.23
N PHE A 187 -7.94 1.77 -6.06
CA PHE A 187 -6.91 2.79 -5.86
C PHE A 187 -5.49 2.24 -6.06
N SER A 188 -5.23 1.03 -5.57
CA SER A 188 -3.94 0.33 -5.77
C SER A 188 -3.71 -0.06 -7.23
N SER A 189 -4.76 -0.41 -7.97
CA SER A 189 -4.67 -0.70 -9.40
C SER A 189 -4.37 0.58 -10.19
N TYR A 190 -5.01 1.70 -9.82
CA TYR A 190 -4.72 3.00 -10.42
C TYR A 190 -3.31 3.50 -10.10
N SER A 191 -2.83 3.35 -8.86
CA SER A 191 -1.48 3.82 -8.49
C SER A 191 -0.37 3.06 -9.24
N LYS A 192 -0.57 1.78 -9.56
CA LYS A 192 0.37 1.00 -10.40
C LYS A 192 0.36 1.44 -11.87
N SER A 193 -0.74 2.05 -12.34
CA SER A 193 -0.91 2.48 -13.73
C SER A 193 -0.48 3.92 -14.00
N ILE A 194 -0.28 4.75 -12.97
CA ILE A 194 0.24 6.11 -13.13
C ILE A 194 1.76 6.03 -13.20
N PRO A 195 2.40 6.17 -14.39
CA PRO A 195 3.83 6.45 -14.42
C PRO A 195 4.02 7.77 -13.69
N PHE A 196 4.74 7.74 -12.57
CA PHE A 196 5.11 8.95 -11.82
C PHE A 196 6.15 9.71 -12.67
N SER A 197 5.71 10.33 -13.78
CA SER A 197 6.49 11.36 -14.47
C SER A 197 6.34 12.63 -13.64
N THR A 198 7.14 12.74 -12.58
CA THR A 198 7.24 13.97 -11.79
C THR A 198 7.73 15.10 -12.69
N GLU A 199 6.78 15.94 -13.10
CA GLU A 199 6.97 17.21 -13.79
C GLU A 199 6.83 18.40 -12.79
N ILE A 200 6.97 18.14 -11.49
CA ILE A 200 6.56 19.08 -10.43
C ILE A 200 7.71 20.00 -9.93
N GLU A 201 8.97 19.83 -10.36
CA GLU A 201 10.06 20.69 -9.85
C GLU A 201 10.46 21.89 -10.73
N GLU A 202 9.87 22.13 -11.90
CA GLU A 202 10.27 23.30 -12.71
C GLU A 202 9.75 24.65 -12.18
N ILE A 203 8.73 24.68 -11.32
CA ILE A 203 8.12 25.97 -10.89
C ILE A 203 8.84 26.61 -9.67
N LYS A 204 9.74 25.90 -8.98
CA LYS A 204 10.44 26.48 -7.79
C LYS A 204 11.78 27.13 -8.08
N MET A 205 12.38 26.92 -9.25
CA MET A 205 13.70 27.49 -9.57
C MET A 205 13.64 28.87 -10.25
N GLU A 206 12.50 29.29 -10.78
CA GLU A 206 12.37 30.61 -11.41
C GLU A 206 12.37 31.77 -10.37
N LYS A 207 12.10 31.48 -9.09
CA LYS A 207 12.03 32.52 -8.04
C LYS A 207 13.37 32.90 -7.40
N TYR A 208 14.47 32.23 -7.74
CA TYR A 208 15.78 32.51 -7.14
C TYR A 208 16.77 33.27 -8.02
N GLY A 209 16.39 33.70 -9.22
CA GLY A 209 17.08 34.78 -9.94
C GLY A 209 18.61 34.65 -10.01
N LEU A 210 19.14 33.43 -10.07
CA LEU A 210 20.57 33.21 -10.27
C LEU A 210 20.85 33.34 -11.77
N ARG A 211 21.05 34.60 -12.19
CA ARG A 211 21.85 34.92 -13.37
C ARG A 211 23.27 34.43 -13.13
N TYR A 212 23.75 33.56 -14.00
CA TYR A 212 25.16 33.53 -14.38
C TYR A 212 25.25 33.95 -15.84
#